data_AF-A0A6J1PEK4-F1
#
_entry.id   AF-A0A6J1PEK4-F1
#
_cell.length_a   1.000
_cell.length_b   1.000
_cell.length_c   1.000
_cell.angle_alpha   90.00
_cell.angle_beta   90.00
_cell.angle_gamma   90.00
#
_symmetry.space_group_name_H-M   'P 1'
#
loop_
_entity.id
_entity.type
_entity.pdbx_description
1 polymer ?
#
loop_
_entity_poly.entity_id
_entity_poly.type
_entity_poly.pdbx_seq_one_letter_code
_entity_poly.pdbx_strand_id
1 'polypeptide(L)'
;MKPSSIRRTAIFLRHSFFLFFSFEENVINYILENIVPFSIVDSKSFRKIFDDMEIKKGGKRLTHLSARTVERRIHETFKENISSIKKMISETEHVCTTADVWSCQSRRFLGMTVHWIGKQTMERKSYAIACRRFSGTHSYDRVARLIEDIHTSFGINKNKIIATVTDNGSNFVKAFREFGVNLKEIFDDEEVGTNFETKLENEEHAELELFEEKPNNHSEEILPQHFRCASHTLNLLATSDVISLIKSSKELNSAYTQMMFERCNELWNLQLSPKKYEKLKEVLGQSLK
;
A
#
# COMPACT_ATOMS: atom_id res chain seq x y z
N MET A 1 24.84 -13.72 -13.60
CA MET A 1 24.76 -12.39 -12.95
C MET A 1 23.49 -12.34 -12.10
N LYS A 2 23.63 -12.16 -10.78
CA LYS A 2 22.51 -12.10 -9.84
C LYS A 2 21.73 -10.78 -10.04
N PRO A 3 20.39 -10.77 -10.07
CA PRO A 3 19.65 -9.55 -9.76
C PRO A 3 19.62 -9.40 -8.24
N SER A 4 20.22 -8.29 -7.83
CA SER A 4 20.22 -7.70 -6.50
C SER A 4 18.82 -7.63 -5.87
N SER A 5 18.73 -8.13 -4.63
CA SER A 5 18.21 -7.39 -3.48
C SER A 5 17.23 -6.24 -3.80
N ILE A 6 15.94 -6.55 -3.85
CA ILE A 6 14.89 -5.53 -3.72
C ILE A 6 14.79 -5.20 -2.22
N ARG A 7 15.64 -4.25 -1.79
CA ARG A 7 15.41 -3.49 -0.57
C ARG A 7 14.18 -2.61 -0.81
N ARG A 8 13.07 -2.91 -0.17
CA ARG A 8 11.94 -1.97 -0.08
C ARG A 8 12.36 -0.84 0.88
N THR A 9 12.68 0.28 0.25
CA THR A 9 12.68 1.67 0.68
C THR A 9 12.17 1.94 2.11
N ALA A 10 13.08 1.96 3.08
CA ALA A 10 12.95 2.79 4.27
C ALA A 10 13.75 4.07 4.02
N ILE A 11 13.09 5.10 3.50
CA ILE A 11 13.60 6.46 3.54
C ILE A 11 12.85 7.10 4.69
N PHE A 12 13.44 7.23 5.87
CA PHE A 12 13.08 8.28 6.85
C PHE A 12 14.18 8.42 7.91
N LEU A 13 14.55 9.69 8.15
CA LEU A 13 15.37 10.25 9.24
C LEU A 13 16.88 9.95 9.23
N ARG A 14 17.65 10.94 8.76
CA ARG A 14 19.04 11.15 9.19
C ARG A 14 19.22 12.58 9.69
N HIS A 15 19.50 12.72 10.97
CA HIS A 15 20.38 13.76 11.53
C HIS A 15 21.00 13.23 12.83
N SER A 16 22.34 13.24 12.88
CA SER A 16 23.15 12.79 14.02
C SER A 16 23.28 13.89 15.09
N PHE A 17 23.34 13.56 16.39
CA PHE A 17 24.27 14.17 17.39
C PHE A 17 24.25 13.40 18.75
N PHE A 18 25.43 12.89 19.16
CA PHE A 18 25.93 12.46 20.50
C PHE A 18 25.23 11.38 21.38
N LEU A 19 25.78 10.16 21.26
CA LEU A 19 26.05 9.03 22.19
C LEU A 19 25.09 8.55 23.31
N PHE A 20 23.97 9.20 23.66
CA PHE A 20 22.98 8.57 24.56
C PHE A 20 21.53 8.60 24.07
N PHE A 21 21.18 9.48 23.14
CA PHE A 21 20.00 9.26 22.31
C PHE A 21 20.19 7.99 21.45
N SER A 22 21.41 7.76 20.96
CA SER A 22 21.69 6.66 20.03
C SER A 22 21.41 5.26 20.57
N PHE A 23 21.69 4.89 21.84
CA PHE A 23 21.46 3.49 22.25
C PHE A 23 19.98 3.13 22.30
N GLU A 24 19.18 3.91 23.03
CA GLU A 24 17.74 3.66 23.14
C GLU A 24 17.05 3.84 21.79
N GLU A 25 17.48 4.82 20.99
CA GLU A 25 17.01 5.02 19.62
C GLU A 25 17.42 3.86 18.71
N ASN A 26 18.63 3.31 18.83
CA ASN A 26 19.05 2.13 18.08
C ASN A 26 18.24 0.89 18.47
N VAL A 27 17.88 0.74 19.76
CA VAL A 27 16.98 -0.34 20.18
C VAL A 27 15.58 -0.16 19.60
N ILE A 28 15.05 1.07 19.60
CA ILE A 28 13.76 1.38 18.97
C ILE A 28 13.84 1.15 17.46
N ASN A 29 14.90 1.59 16.78
CA ASN A 29 15.12 1.39 15.36
C ASN A 29 15.26 -0.10 15.03
N TYR A 30 15.99 -0.87 15.84
CA TYR A 30 16.06 -2.32 15.70
C TYR A 30 14.66 -2.95 15.74
N ILE A 31 13.82 -2.54 16.70
CA ILE A 31 12.44 -3.01 16.83
C ILE A 31 11.60 -2.66 15.60
N LEU A 32 11.70 -1.42 15.12
CA LEU A 32 10.93 -0.91 13.98
C LEU A 32 11.37 -1.51 12.64
N GLU A 33 12.67 -1.55 12.38
CA GLU A 33 13.25 -2.07 11.14
C GLU A 33 13.03 -3.57 10.97
N ASN A 34 13.01 -4.31 12.08
CA ASN A 34 12.86 -5.77 12.08
C ASN A 34 11.44 -6.24 12.45
N ILE A 35 10.51 -5.33 12.74
CA ILE A 35 9.12 -5.61 13.10
C ILE A 35 9.04 -6.64 14.26
N VAL A 36 9.83 -6.38 15.31
CA VAL A 36 9.93 -7.27 16.48
C VAL A 36 8.93 -6.82 17.55
N PRO A 37 8.32 -7.74 18.33
CA PRO A 37 7.45 -7.36 19.44
C PRO A 37 8.15 -6.44 20.45
N PHE A 38 7.46 -5.42 20.96
CA PHE A 38 8.03 -4.48 21.93
C PHE A 38 8.50 -5.18 23.22
N SER A 39 7.88 -6.30 23.59
CA SER A 39 8.25 -7.13 24.74
C SER A 39 9.65 -7.76 24.64
N ILE A 40 10.31 -7.70 23.47
CA ILE A 40 11.66 -8.24 23.31
C ILE A 40 12.66 -7.62 24.29
N VAL A 41 12.51 -6.32 24.59
CA VAL A 41 13.40 -5.59 25.52
C VAL A 41 13.24 -6.05 26.97
N ASP A 42 12.12 -6.70 27.30
CA ASP A 42 11.86 -7.28 28.61
C ASP A 42 12.36 -8.71 28.73
N SER A 43 12.76 -9.35 27.62
CA SER A 43 13.26 -10.72 27.65
C SER A 43 14.61 -10.82 28.36
N LYS A 44 14.76 -11.85 29.21
CA LYS A 44 15.98 -12.07 30.00
C LYS A 44 17.21 -12.25 29.09
N SER A 45 17.06 -12.97 27.99
CA SER A 45 18.14 -13.21 27.03
C SER A 45 18.58 -11.92 26.33
N PHE A 46 17.64 -11.07 25.90
CA PHE A 46 17.97 -9.78 25.29
C PHE A 46 18.70 -8.87 26.29
N ARG A 47 18.22 -8.78 27.53
CA ARG A 47 18.87 -7.97 28.57
C ARG A 47 20.28 -8.48 28.90
N LYS A 48 20.43 -9.81 28.99
CA LYS A 48 21.72 -10.47 29.27
C LYS A 48 22.81 -10.07 28.27
N ILE A 49 22.46 -9.91 26.98
CA ILE A 49 23.42 -9.48 25.95
C ILE A 49 24.10 -8.16 26.35
N PHE A 50 23.33 -7.19 26.86
CA PHE A 50 23.89 -5.89 27.25
C PHE A 50 24.44 -5.87 28.67
N ASP A 51 23.89 -6.69 29.58
CA ASP A 51 24.43 -6.85 30.93
C ASP A 51 25.86 -7.41 30.90
N ASP A 52 26.11 -8.41 30.06
CA ASP A 52 27.42 -9.05 29.89
C ASP A 52 28.46 -8.11 29.23
N MET A 53 28.03 -7.01 28.60
CA MET A 53 28.92 -5.97 28.05
C MET A 53 29.39 -4.95 29.10
N GLU A 54 28.84 -4.99 30.33
CA GLU A 54 29.20 -4.11 31.45
C GLU A 54 29.20 -2.61 31.15
N ILE A 55 28.31 -2.14 30.27
CA ILE A 55 28.25 -0.74 29.84
C ILE A 55 27.89 0.18 31.03
N LYS A 56 28.70 1.22 31.26
CA LYS A 56 28.50 2.22 32.33
C LYS A 56 28.46 3.65 31.78
N LYS A 57 27.59 4.50 32.35
CA LYS A 57 27.55 5.96 32.13
C LYS A 57 27.52 6.70 33.45
N GLY A 58 28.45 7.63 33.66
CA GLY A 58 28.50 8.43 34.90
C GLY A 58 28.54 7.56 36.15
N GLY A 59 29.23 6.41 36.08
CA GLY A 59 29.33 5.43 37.17
C GLY A 59 28.14 4.49 37.33
N LYS A 60 27.02 4.70 36.60
CA LYS A 60 25.82 3.84 36.67
C LYS A 60 25.79 2.83 35.53
N ARG A 61 25.31 1.62 35.80
CA ARG A 61 25.06 0.60 34.77
C ARG A 61 23.96 1.05 33.81
N LEU A 62 24.01 0.54 32.59
CA LEU A 62 22.94 0.72 31.61
C LEU A 62 21.58 0.33 32.21
N THR A 63 20.59 1.19 32.01
CA THR A 63 19.20 0.89 32.38
C THR A 63 18.48 0.35 31.15
N HIS A 64 17.92 -0.85 31.26
CA HIS A 64 17.17 -1.46 30.17
C HIS A 64 15.85 -0.72 29.92
N LEU A 65 15.47 -0.60 28.65
CA LEU A 65 14.14 -0.15 28.29
C LEU A 65 13.10 -1.20 28.70
N SER A 66 11.90 -0.72 29.02
CA SER A 66 10.72 -1.59 29.15
C SER A 66 9.89 -1.52 27.88
N ALA A 67 9.09 -2.55 27.59
CA ALA A 67 8.17 -2.52 26.45
C ALA A 67 7.24 -1.31 26.50
N ARG A 68 6.77 -0.93 27.69
CA ARG A 68 5.94 0.26 27.92
C ARG A 68 6.67 1.55 27.55
N THR A 69 7.96 1.65 27.87
CA THR A 69 8.79 2.81 27.51
C THR A 69 8.99 2.88 25.99
N VAL A 70 9.25 1.74 25.35
CA VAL A 70 9.38 1.64 23.88
C VAL A 70 8.08 2.07 23.20
N GLU A 71 6.95 1.51 23.61
CA GLU A 71 5.62 1.83 23.06
C GLU A 71 5.31 3.33 23.19
N ARG A 72 5.51 3.90 24.39
CA ARG A 72 5.28 5.33 24.64
C ARG A 72 6.10 6.20 23.68
N ARG A 73 7.40 5.91 23.53
CA ARG A 73 8.30 6.69 22.67
C ARG A 73 7.93 6.58 21.19
N ILE A 74 7.66 5.37 20.71
CA ILE A 74 7.20 5.15 19.32
C ILE A 74 5.90 5.94 19.08
N HIS A 75 4.98 5.93 20.05
CA HIS A 75 3.72 6.65 19.94
C HIS A 75 3.89 8.18 19.95
N GLU A 76 4.83 8.71 20.74
CA GLU A 76 5.20 10.13 20.73
C GLU A 76 5.79 10.53 19.37
N THR A 77 6.77 9.78 18.86
CA THR A 77 7.35 10.00 17.53
C THR A 77 6.30 9.89 16.43
N PHE A 78 5.36 8.95 16.55
CA PHE A 78 4.23 8.85 15.61
C PHE A 78 3.38 10.13 15.61
N LYS A 79 3.02 10.67 16.77
CA LYS A 79 2.24 11.93 16.87
C LYS A 79 2.98 13.11 16.27
N GLU A 80 4.28 13.22 16.54
CA GLU A 80 5.14 14.26 15.99
C GLU A 80 5.19 14.15 14.45
N ASN A 81 5.40 12.94 13.92
CA ASN A 81 5.42 12.69 12.48
C ASN A 81 4.08 13.03 11.82
N ILE A 82 2.95 12.62 12.41
CA ILE A 82 1.62 12.97 11.91
C ILE A 82 1.43 14.49 11.89
N SER A 83 1.83 15.19 12.95
CA SER A 83 1.72 16.65 13.04
C SER A 83 2.59 17.34 11.98
N SER A 84 3.81 16.84 11.77
CA SER A 84 4.72 17.31 10.72
C SER A 84 4.12 17.11 9.32
N ILE A 85 3.54 15.93 9.05
CA ILE A 85 2.86 15.63 7.77
C ILE A 85 1.67 16.58 7.56
N LYS A 86 0.82 16.79 8.57
CA LYS A 86 -0.30 17.75 8.46
C LYS A 86 0.19 19.17 8.14
N LYS A 87 1.28 19.61 8.77
CA LYS A 87 1.90 20.90 8.47
C LYS A 87 2.38 20.98 7.02
N MET A 88 3.15 20.00 6.56
CA MET A 88 3.63 19.95 5.16
C MET A 88 2.48 19.92 4.15
N ILE A 89 1.42 19.16 4.44
CA ILE A 89 0.20 19.17 3.63
C ILE A 89 -0.39 20.57 3.63
N SER A 90 -0.55 21.24 4.78
CA SER A 90 -1.17 22.57 4.86
C SER A 90 -0.47 23.61 3.98
N GLU A 91 0.86 23.57 3.88
CA GLU A 91 1.69 24.46 3.07
C GLU A 91 1.69 24.11 1.56
N THR A 92 1.23 22.91 1.22
CA THR A 92 1.13 22.44 -0.17
C THR A 92 -0.14 22.95 -0.83
N GLU A 93 -0.10 23.24 -2.12
CA GLU A 93 -1.24 23.78 -2.85
C GLU A 93 -2.20 22.68 -3.32
N HIS A 94 -1.65 21.61 -3.89
CA HIS A 94 -2.39 20.49 -4.44
C HIS A 94 -1.77 19.16 -4.03
N VAL A 95 -2.63 18.18 -3.73
CA VAL A 95 -2.22 16.82 -3.38
C VAL A 95 -3.02 15.79 -4.18
N CYS A 96 -2.43 14.62 -4.37
CA CYS A 96 -3.14 13.43 -4.82
C CYS A 96 -3.04 12.35 -3.74
N THR A 97 -4.02 11.47 -3.66
CA THR A 97 -3.95 10.31 -2.78
C THR A 97 -3.92 9.01 -3.57
N THR A 98 -3.36 7.97 -2.98
CA THR A 98 -3.61 6.60 -3.43
C THR A 98 -4.20 5.80 -2.30
N ALA A 99 -5.19 4.96 -2.58
CA ALA A 99 -5.84 4.11 -1.60
C ALA A 99 -5.82 2.66 -2.07
N ASP A 100 -5.58 1.76 -1.12
CA ASP A 100 -5.56 0.32 -1.35
C ASP A 100 -6.33 -0.36 -0.22
N VAL A 101 -7.10 -1.40 -0.58
CA VAL A 101 -7.83 -2.24 0.38
C VAL A 101 -7.42 -3.67 0.14
N TRP A 102 -6.80 -4.27 1.14
CA TRP A 102 -6.39 -5.67 1.08
C TRP A 102 -6.98 -6.47 2.23
N SER A 103 -7.15 -7.76 1.95
CA SER A 103 -7.50 -8.76 2.96
C SER A 103 -6.26 -9.53 3.39
N CYS A 104 -6.11 -9.74 4.69
CA CYS A 104 -5.08 -10.59 5.29
C CYS A 104 -5.75 -11.48 6.34
N GLN A 105 -5.81 -12.79 6.06
CA GLN A 105 -6.55 -13.77 6.87
C GLN A 105 -8.02 -13.33 7.05
N SER A 106 -8.49 -13.24 8.29
CA SER A 106 -9.83 -12.77 8.67
C SER A 106 -9.92 -11.26 8.89
N ARG A 107 -8.87 -10.51 8.53
CA ARG A 107 -8.76 -9.06 8.74
C ARG A 107 -8.54 -8.36 7.42
N ARG A 108 -8.92 -7.09 7.40
CA ARG A 108 -8.83 -6.26 6.21
C ARG A 108 -8.40 -4.87 6.61
N PHE A 109 -7.69 -4.23 5.71
CA PHE A 109 -7.06 -2.95 5.98
C PHE A 109 -7.24 -2.04 4.79
N LEU A 110 -7.45 -0.77 5.08
CA LEU A 110 -7.36 0.31 4.12
C LEU A 110 -6.06 1.06 4.38
N GLY A 111 -5.19 1.06 3.38
CA GLY A 111 -3.99 1.89 3.32
C GLY A 111 -4.26 3.11 2.46
N MET A 112 -3.74 4.25 2.89
CA MET A 112 -3.78 5.46 2.08
C MET A 112 -2.45 6.20 2.18
N THR A 113 -1.98 6.67 1.03
CA THR A 113 -0.84 7.56 0.91
C THR A 113 -1.25 8.87 0.26
N VAL A 114 -0.55 9.94 0.61
CA VAL A 114 -0.68 11.26 0.00
C VAL A 114 0.60 11.61 -0.73
N HIS A 115 0.46 12.33 -1.83
CA HIS A 115 1.53 12.68 -2.74
C HIS A 115 1.41 14.13 -3.20
N TRP A 116 2.55 14.80 -3.35
CA TRP A 116 2.64 16.12 -3.96
C TRP A 116 4.04 16.33 -4.55
N ILE A 117 4.19 17.37 -5.37
CA ILE A 117 5.50 17.81 -5.88
C ILE A 117 6.02 18.93 -4.98
N GLY A 118 7.22 18.78 -4.44
CA GLY A 118 7.83 19.81 -3.61
C GLY A 118 8.19 21.05 -4.43
N LYS A 119 7.71 22.23 -4.03
CA LYS A 119 7.90 23.49 -4.79
C LYS A 119 9.38 23.84 -5.04
N GLN A 120 10.27 23.54 -4.09
CA GLN A 120 11.69 23.87 -4.19
C GLN A 120 12.51 22.78 -4.89
N THR A 121 12.21 21.51 -4.63
CA THR A 121 13.04 20.40 -5.12
C THR A 121 12.51 19.76 -6.40
N MET A 122 11.26 20.03 -6.77
CA MET A 122 10.52 19.35 -7.86
C MET A 122 10.46 17.83 -7.69
N GLU A 123 10.75 17.32 -6.50
CA GLU A 123 10.66 15.90 -6.20
C GLU A 123 9.27 15.55 -5.71
N ARG A 124 8.78 14.37 -6.11
CA ARG A 124 7.58 13.78 -5.53
C ARG A 124 7.83 13.41 -4.08
N LYS A 125 7.05 14.01 -3.19
CA LYS A 125 6.94 13.63 -1.79
C LYS A 125 5.78 12.65 -1.63
N SER A 126 5.96 11.64 -0.78
CA SER A 126 5.01 10.55 -0.57
C SER A 126 4.97 10.17 0.90
N TYR A 127 3.78 10.17 1.50
CA TYR A 127 3.61 9.84 2.92
C TYR A 127 2.42 8.91 3.13
N ALA A 128 2.58 7.90 3.98
CA ALA A 128 1.46 7.10 4.45
C ALA A 128 0.65 7.90 5.48
N ILE A 129 -0.64 8.05 5.23
CA ILE A 129 -1.57 8.80 6.09
C ILE A 129 -2.63 7.91 6.73
N ALA A 130 -2.81 6.69 6.22
CA ALA A 130 -3.66 5.69 6.85
C ALA A 130 -3.13 4.27 6.67
N CYS A 131 -3.32 3.47 7.71
CA CYS A 131 -3.36 2.02 7.70
C CYS A 131 -4.41 1.62 8.72
N ARG A 132 -5.68 1.63 8.32
CA ARG A 132 -6.83 1.46 9.21
C ARG A 132 -7.42 0.07 9.03
N ARG A 133 -7.80 -0.56 10.14
CA ARG A 133 -8.58 -1.80 10.09
C ARG A 133 -9.97 -1.49 9.51
N PHE A 134 -10.35 -2.22 8.48
CA PHE A 134 -11.67 -2.15 7.85
C PHE A 134 -12.49 -3.36 8.30
N SER A 135 -13.44 -3.16 9.22
CA SER A 135 -14.27 -4.22 9.79
C SER A 135 -15.69 -4.26 9.22
N GLY A 136 -16.25 -5.47 9.11
CA GLY A 136 -17.61 -5.69 8.60
C GLY A 136 -17.68 -5.73 7.07
N THR A 137 -18.87 -5.43 6.53
CA THR A 137 -19.19 -5.46 5.10
C THR A 137 -18.43 -4.36 4.34
N HIS A 138 -17.94 -4.70 3.15
CA HIS A 138 -17.16 -3.84 2.25
C HIS A 138 -18.06 -3.05 1.32
N SER A 139 -19.06 -2.40 1.90
CA SER A 139 -19.93 -1.59 1.09
C SER A 139 -19.18 -0.34 0.63
N TYR A 140 -19.44 0.05 -0.61
CA TYR A 140 -18.76 1.16 -1.29
C TYR A 140 -18.94 2.50 -0.54
N ASP A 141 -20.08 2.70 0.13
CA ASP A 141 -20.35 3.85 1.02
C ASP A 141 -19.42 3.89 2.24
N ARG A 142 -19.03 2.74 2.79
CA ARG A 142 -18.06 2.71 3.92
C ARG A 142 -16.65 3.05 3.45
N VAL A 143 -16.29 2.60 2.26
CA VAL A 143 -15.02 2.98 1.64
C VAL A 143 -14.98 4.48 1.42
N ALA A 144 -16.03 5.06 0.84
CA ALA A 144 -16.15 6.50 0.62
C ALA A 144 -16.02 7.29 1.94
N ARG A 145 -16.78 6.91 2.96
CA ARG A 145 -16.71 7.53 4.30
C ARG A 145 -15.32 7.47 4.91
N LEU A 146 -14.65 6.33 4.85
CA LEU A 146 -13.30 6.21 5.40
C LEU A 146 -12.29 7.07 4.65
N ILE A 147 -12.42 7.18 3.32
CA ILE A 147 -11.56 8.06 2.51
C ILE A 147 -11.76 9.50 2.94
N GLU A 148 -13.02 9.95 3.05
CA GLU A 148 -13.35 11.31 3.45
C GLU A 148 -12.92 11.63 4.90
N ASP A 149 -13.11 10.68 5.83
CA ASP A 149 -12.63 10.78 7.21
C ASP A 149 -11.11 10.95 7.27
N ILE A 150 -10.37 10.22 6.43
CA ILE A 150 -8.92 10.33 6.34
C ILE A 150 -8.55 11.71 5.80
N HIS A 151 -9.11 12.14 4.66
CA HIS A 151 -8.84 13.45 4.08
C HIS A 151 -9.11 14.58 5.09
N THR A 152 -10.28 14.57 5.73
CA THR A 152 -10.69 15.54 6.75
C THR A 152 -9.71 15.56 7.92
N SER A 153 -9.29 14.38 8.41
CA SER A 153 -8.36 14.30 9.55
C SER A 153 -6.98 14.91 9.27
N PHE A 154 -6.57 15.00 8.00
CA PHE A 154 -5.32 15.63 7.55
C PHE A 154 -5.50 17.07 7.02
N GLY A 155 -6.72 17.63 7.09
CA GLY A 155 -7.00 18.97 6.56
C GLY A 155 -6.92 19.03 5.03
N ILE A 156 -7.09 17.89 4.35
CA ILE A 156 -7.18 17.81 2.91
C ILE A 156 -8.63 18.10 2.54
N ASN A 157 -8.88 19.28 1.99
CA ASN A 157 -10.20 19.68 1.53
C ASN A 157 -10.35 19.47 0.01
N LYS A 158 -11.58 19.61 -0.48
CA LYS A 158 -11.96 19.39 -1.89
C LYS A 158 -11.20 20.27 -2.89
N ASN A 159 -10.79 21.48 -2.50
CA ASN A 159 -10.02 22.39 -3.38
C ASN A 159 -8.54 22.00 -3.49
N LYS A 160 -8.06 21.22 -2.53
CA LYS A 160 -6.66 20.81 -2.41
C LYS A 160 -6.39 19.47 -3.05
N ILE A 161 -7.34 18.54 -2.95
CA ILE A 161 -7.20 17.21 -3.54
C ILE A 161 -7.54 17.25 -5.03
N ILE A 162 -6.59 16.83 -5.85
CA ILE A 162 -6.79 16.74 -7.30
C ILE A 162 -7.47 15.43 -7.65
N ALA A 163 -6.93 14.32 -7.15
CA ALA A 163 -7.46 13.00 -7.45
C ALA A 163 -7.04 11.94 -6.43
N THR A 164 -7.79 10.84 -6.43
CA THR A 164 -7.45 9.60 -5.73
C THR A 164 -7.23 8.47 -6.73
N VAL A 165 -6.09 7.80 -6.63
CA VAL A 165 -5.76 6.60 -7.41
C VAL A 165 -6.07 5.35 -6.60
N THR A 166 -6.84 4.42 -7.14
CA THR A 166 -7.11 3.12 -6.50
C THR A 166 -6.88 1.96 -7.46
N ASP A 167 -6.89 0.72 -6.97
CA ASP A 167 -6.99 -0.43 -7.86
C ASP A 167 -8.39 -0.53 -8.51
N ASN A 168 -8.58 -1.55 -9.36
CA ASN A 168 -9.88 -1.82 -10.01
C ASN A 168 -10.83 -2.62 -9.10
N GLY A 169 -10.63 -2.60 -7.78
CA GLY A 169 -11.54 -3.24 -6.84
C GLY A 169 -12.96 -2.72 -7.00
N SER A 170 -13.93 -3.62 -7.10
CA SER A 170 -15.35 -3.30 -7.34
C SER A 170 -15.91 -2.29 -6.34
N ASN A 171 -15.46 -2.37 -5.08
CA ASN A 171 -15.87 -1.44 -4.03
C ASN A 171 -15.40 -0.01 -4.30
N PHE A 172 -14.17 0.18 -4.79
CA PHE A 172 -13.68 1.51 -5.17
C PHE A 172 -14.38 2.00 -6.43
N VAL A 173 -14.50 1.16 -7.45
CA VAL A 173 -15.17 1.53 -8.71
C VAL A 173 -16.61 1.95 -8.45
N LYS A 174 -17.32 1.28 -7.54
CA LYS A 174 -18.68 1.69 -7.15
C LYS A 174 -18.68 2.95 -6.28
N ALA A 175 -17.75 3.08 -5.33
CA ALA A 175 -17.65 4.26 -4.45
C ALA A 175 -17.41 5.54 -5.24
N PHE A 176 -16.43 5.54 -6.14
CA PHE A 176 -16.09 6.71 -6.94
C PHE A 176 -17.08 6.99 -8.07
N ARG A 177 -17.89 6.01 -8.47
CA ARG A 177 -19.00 6.25 -9.40
C ARG A 177 -20.16 6.98 -8.73
N GLU A 178 -20.49 6.59 -7.50
CA GLU A 178 -21.62 7.16 -6.76
C GLU A 178 -21.26 8.51 -6.12
N PHE A 179 -20.05 8.61 -5.57
CA PHE A 179 -19.64 9.73 -4.73
C PHE A 179 -18.54 10.59 -5.38
N GLY A 180 -17.92 10.14 -6.47
CA GLY A 180 -16.80 10.84 -7.09
C GLY A 180 -17.23 11.96 -8.03
N VAL A 181 -16.43 13.02 -8.09
CA VAL A 181 -16.61 14.09 -9.08
C VAL A 181 -16.04 13.65 -10.42
N ASN A 182 -16.88 13.63 -11.46
CA ASN A 182 -16.44 13.47 -12.83
C ASN A 182 -16.25 14.84 -13.50
N LEU A 183 -15.02 15.32 -13.56
CA LEU A 183 -14.73 16.63 -14.17
C LEU A 183 -15.10 16.69 -15.66
N LYS A 184 -15.15 15.56 -16.37
CA LYS A 184 -15.59 15.54 -17.78
C LYS A 184 -17.05 15.92 -17.94
N GLU A 185 -17.91 15.55 -17.00
CA GLU A 185 -19.34 15.88 -17.02
C GLU A 185 -19.60 17.35 -16.66
N ILE A 186 -18.61 18.05 -16.09
CA ILE A 186 -18.72 19.44 -15.63
C ILE A 186 -18.20 20.43 -16.69
N PHE A 187 -17.21 20.04 -17.49
CA PHE A 187 -16.51 20.92 -18.44
C PHE A 187 -16.81 20.62 -19.91
N ASP A 188 -17.99 20.10 -20.23
CA ASP A 188 -18.40 19.73 -21.60
C ASP A 188 -18.46 20.89 -22.63
N ASP A 189 -18.05 22.12 -22.27
CA ASP A 189 -18.02 23.29 -23.17
C ASP A 189 -16.63 23.87 -23.48
N GLU A 190 -15.52 23.35 -22.93
CA GLU A 190 -14.18 23.79 -23.38
C GLU A 190 -13.26 22.60 -23.70
N GLU A 191 -12.80 22.55 -24.96
CA GLU A 191 -11.72 21.69 -25.45
C GLU A 191 -10.40 21.96 -24.69
N VAL A 192 -10.30 21.52 -23.45
CA VAL A 192 -9.01 21.40 -22.76
C VAL A 192 -8.59 19.95 -22.91
N GLY A 193 -7.64 19.72 -23.82
CA GLY A 193 -7.09 18.42 -24.21
C GLY A 193 -6.37 17.68 -23.08
N THR A 194 -7.10 17.22 -22.07
CA THR A 194 -6.66 16.13 -21.20
C THR A 194 -7.15 14.80 -21.79
N ASN A 195 -6.41 14.30 -22.78
CA ASN A 195 -6.51 12.91 -23.22
C ASN A 195 -6.09 11.99 -22.05
N PHE A 196 -7.03 11.65 -21.18
CA PHE A 196 -6.91 10.46 -20.34
C PHE A 196 -8.21 9.67 -20.46
N GLU A 197 -8.14 8.62 -21.26
CA GLU A 197 -9.24 7.70 -21.56
C GLU A 197 -9.82 7.12 -20.27
N THR A 198 -11.10 7.44 -20.01
CA THR A 198 -11.95 6.72 -19.05
C THR A 198 -13.20 6.14 -19.73
N LYS A 199 -13.17 6.00 -21.06
CA LYS A 199 -14.16 5.19 -21.79
C LYS A 199 -13.58 3.79 -22.00
N LEU A 200 -13.60 3.00 -20.94
CA LEU A 200 -13.76 1.55 -21.07
C LEU A 200 -15.12 1.26 -20.45
N GLU A 201 -16.11 1.16 -21.33
CA GLU A 201 -17.46 0.70 -21.01
C GLU A 201 -17.34 -0.70 -20.41
N ASN A 202 -17.52 -0.80 -19.08
CA ASN A 202 -17.64 -2.10 -18.42
C ASN A 202 -19.11 -2.51 -18.46
N GLU A 203 -19.53 -3.15 -19.56
CA GLU A 203 -20.65 -4.09 -19.52
C GLU A 203 -20.15 -5.41 -18.90
N GLU A 204 -20.10 -5.52 -17.57
CA GLU A 204 -20.09 -6.84 -16.92
C GLU A 204 -20.90 -6.83 -15.61
N HIS A 205 -22.07 -7.47 -15.69
CA HIS A 205 -22.87 -8.11 -14.65
C HIS A 205 -22.75 -7.56 -13.21
N ALA A 206 -23.59 -6.57 -12.91
CA ALA A 206 -24.00 -6.29 -11.54
C ALA A 206 -24.81 -7.48 -10.99
N GLU A 207 -24.23 -8.27 -10.09
CA GLU A 207 -25.03 -9.09 -9.17
C GLU A 207 -25.90 -8.16 -8.33
N LEU A 208 -27.21 -8.24 -8.55
CA LEU A 208 -28.26 -7.55 -7.82
C LEU A 208 -28.34 -8.10 -6.39
N GLU A 209 -27.58 -7.51 -5.46
CA GLU A 209 -27.92 -7.62 -4.04
C GLU A 209 -28.96 -6.54 -3.69
N LEU A 210 -30.21 -7.00 -3.52
CA LEU A 210 -31.32 -6.22 -2.97
C LEU A 210 -30.96 -5.71 -1.57
N PHE A 211 -30.93 -4.38 -1.38
CA PHE A 211 -30.92 -3.78 -0.06
C PHE A 211 -31.98 -2.68 0.07
N GLU A 212 -32.70 -2.79 1.19
CA GLU A 212 -33.78 -1.92 1.64
C GLU A 212 -33.33 -0.46 1.79
N GLU A 213 -34.17 0.46 1.29
CA GLU A 213 -34.01 1.90 1.44
C GLU A 213 -34.05 2.29 2.92
N LYS A 214 -33.02 3.02 3.38
CA LYS A 214 -33.07 3.76 4.65
C LYS A 214 -32.88 5.26 4.39
N PRO A 215 -33.54 6.12 5.18
CA PRO A 215 -33.82 7.50 4.79
C PRO A 215 -32.59 8.39 4.90
N ASN A 216 -32.49 9.28 3.91
CA ASN A 216 -31.58 10.42 3.76
C ASN A 216 -31.30 11.16 5.07
N ASN A 217 -30.05 11.09 5.53
CA ASN A 217 -29.45 12.17 6.34
C ASN A 217 -27.91 12.12 6.32
N HIS A 218 -27.31 11.97 5.13
CA HIS A 218 -25.86 11.99 4.96
C HIS A 218 -25.44 13.37 4.46
N SER A 219 -24.52 14.01 5.17
CA SER A 219 -23.62 15.00 4.57
C SER A 219 -23.11 14.42 3.26
N GLU A 220 -23.31 15.08 2.12
CA GLU A 220 -22.93 14.58 0.80
C GLU A 220 -21.43 14.24 0.79
N GLU A 221 -21.14 12.94 0.92
CA GLU A 221 -19.81 12.37 0.82
C GLU A 221 -19.37 12.53 -0.63
N ILE A 222 -18.56 13.55 -0.92
CA ILE A 222 -18.09 13.84 -2.27
C ILE A 222 -16.60 13.50 -2.33
N LEU A 223 -16.29 12.44 -3.06
CA LEU A 223 -14.95 11.98 -3.36
C LEU A 223 -14.34 12.79 -4.52
N PRO A 224 -13.00 12.95 -4.55
CA PRO A 224 -12.31 13.64 -5.65
C PRO A 224 -12.37 12.82 -6.95
N GLN A 225 -11.79 13.39 -8.01
CA GLN A 225 -11.61 12.67 -9.27
C GLN A 225 -10.92 11.32 -9.05
N HIS A 226 -11.44 10.28 -9.70
CA HIS A 226 -10.92 8.92 -9.59
C HIS A 226 -9.98 8.58 -10.74
N PHE A 227 -8.84 7.97 -10.39
CA PHE A 227 -7.99 7.29 -11.36
C PHE A 227 -7.83 5.81 -10.98
N ARG A 228 -7.93 4.95 -11.99
CA ARG A 228 -7.62 3.53 -11.85
C ARG A 228 -6.10 3.33 -11.91
N CYS A 229 -5.59 2.41 -11.13
CA CYS A 229 -4.19 2.05 -11.13
C CYS A 229 -3.80 1.46 -12.49
N ALA A 230 -2.92 2.15 -13.21
CA ALA A 230 -2.44 1.72 -14.53
C ALA A 230 -1.80 0.32 -14.48
N SER A 231 -0.99 0.05 -13.46
CA SER A 231 -0.36 -1.27 -13.30
C SER A 231 -1.37 -2.38 -13.07
N HIS A 232 -2.41 -2.14 -12.28
CA HIS A 232 -3.48 -3.12 -12.07
C HIS A 232 -4.29 -3.32 -13.36
N THR A 233 -4.57 -2.25 -14.10
CA THR A 233 -5.28 -2.31 -15.39
C THR A 233 -4.50 -3.11 -16.43
N LEU A 234 -3.19 -2.84 -16.58
CA LEU A 234 -2.31 -3.63 -17.45
C LEU A 234 -2.24 -5.10 -17.03
N ASN A 235 -2.25 -5.37 -15.73
CA ASN A 235 -2.30 -6.75 -15.23
C ASN A 235 -3.62 -7.43 -15.60
N LEU A 236 -4.78 -6.78 -15.45
CA LEU A 236 -6.06 -7.34 -15.86
C LEU A 236 -6.12 -7.60 -17.37
N LEU A 237 -5.61 -6.68 -18.19
CA LEU A 237 -5.47 -6.91 -19.64
C LEU A 237 -4.67 -8.19 -19.93
N ALA A 238 -3.50 -8.33 -19.30
CA ALA A 238 -2.62 -9.47 -19.55
C ALA A 238 -3.11 -10.81 -18.95
N THR A 239 -3.90 -10.78 -17.88
CA THR A 239 -4.26 -11.98 -17.10
C THR A 239 -5.73 -12.36 -17.17
N SER A 240 -6.64 -11.41 -17.33
CA SER A 240 -8.08 -11.66 -17.43
C SER A 240 -8.51 -11.61 -18.89
N ASP A 241 -8.24 -10.51 -19.58
CA ASP A 241 -8.80 -10.26 -20.92
C ASP A 241 -8.15 -11.18 -21.97
N VAL A 242 -6.82 -11.31 -21.95
CA VAL A 242 -6.11 -12.26 -22.82
C VAL A 242 -6.57 -13.70 -22.56
N ILE A 243 -6.77 -14.10 -21.30
CA ILE A 243 -7.25 -15.46 -20.98
C ILE A 243 -8.69 -15.65 -21.47
N SER A 244 -9.56 -14.64 -21.33
CA SER A 244 -10.92 -14.65 -21.86
C SER A 244 -10.94 -14.84 -23.37
N LEU A 245 -10.12 -14.08 -24.10
CA LEU A 245 -9.97 -14.20 -25.55
C LEU A 245 -9.46 -15.58 -25.96
N ILE A 246 -8.45 -16.11 -25.28
CA ILE A 246 -7.95 -17.47 -25.53
C ILE A 246 -9.07 -18.50 -25.33
N LYS A 247 -9.86 -18.36 -24.26
CA LYS A 247 -10.98 -19.27 -23.95
C LYS A 247 -12.15 -19.16 -24.93
N SER A 248 -12.35 -18.01 -25.58
CA SER A 248 -13.44 -17.84 -26.54
C SER A 248 -13.28 -18.66 -27.83
N SER A 249 -12.05 -19.09 -28.17
CA SER A 249 -11.81 -20.03 -29.28
C SER A 249 -11.32 -21.37 -28.72
N LYS A 250 -12.01 -22.44 -29.13
CA LYS A 250 -11.66 -23.80 -28.72
C LYS A 250 -10.27 -24.19 -29.24
N GLU A 251 -9.93 -23.75 -30.44
CA GLU A 251 -8.64 -23.98 -31.10
C GLU A 251 -7.51 -23.27 -30.36
N LEU A 252 -7.67 -21.97 -30.06
CA LEU A 252 -6.69 -21.20 -29.31
C LEU A 252 -6.52 -21.72 -27.89
N ASN A 253 -7.60 -22.06 -27.20
CA ASN A 253 -7.56 -22.61 -25.86
C ASN A 253 -6.84 -23.98 -25.82
N SER A 254 -7.10 -24.85 -26.79
CA SER A 254 -6.41 -26.14 -26.92
C SER A 254 -4.91 -25.94 -27.16
N ALA A 255 -4.54 -25.07 -28.12
CA ALA A 255 -3.15 -24.78 -28.42
C ALA A 255 -2.42 -24.15 -27.22
N TYR A 256 -3.02 -23.16 -26.56
CA TYR A 256 -2.44 -22.50 -25.38
C TYR A 256 -2.26 -23.47 -24.20
N THR A 257 -3.30 -24.25 -23.88
CA THR A 257 -3.26 -25.22 -22.76
C THR A 257 -2.22 -26.31 -23.01
N GLN A 258 -2.20 -26.87 -24.22
CA GLN A 258 -1.24 -27.91 -24.60
C GLN A 258 0.20 -27.39 -24.69
N MET A 259 0.41 -26.17 -25.22
CA MET A 259 1.77 -25.64 -25.39
C MET A 259 2.36 -25.07 -24.10
N MET A 260 1.59 -24.31 -23.32
CA MET A 260 2.11 -23.59 -22.16
C MET A 260 2.00 -24.41 -20.89
N PHE A 261 0.82 -24.93 -20.55
CA PHE A 261 0.65 -25.62 -19.27
C PHE A 261 1.36 -26.96 -19.23
N GLU A 262 1.34 -27.77 -20.29
CA GLU A 262 2.05 -29.06 -20.29
C GLU A 262 3.57 -28.86 -20.25
N ARG A 263 4.13 -28.03 -21.14
CA ARG A 263 5.59 -27.82 -21.20
C ARG A 263 6.13 -27.08 -19.98
N CYS A 264 5.43 -26.03 -19.51
CA CYS A 264 5.86 -25.32 -18.31
C CYS A 264 5.67 -26.17 -17.04
N ASN A 265 4.58 -26.96 -16.92
CA ASN A 265 4.44 -27.88 -15.79
C ASN A 265 5.46 -29.00 -15.84
N GLU A 266 5.81 -29.54 -17.00
CA GLU A 266 6.87 -30.54 -17.11
C GLU A 266 8.19 -29.97 -16.58
N LEU A 267 8.59 -28.78 -17.04
CA LEU A 267 9.79 -28.10 -16.56
C LEU A 267 9.72 -27.77 -15.06
N TRP A 268 8.56 -27.34 -14.56
CA TRP A 268 8.33 -27.07 -13.14
C TRP A 268 8.44 -28.34 -12.29
N ASN A 269 7.82 -29.43 -12.73
CA ASN A 269 7.85 -30.73 -12.06
C ASN A 269 9.25 -31.35 -12.05
N LEU A 270 10.08 -31.10 -13.07
CA LEU A 270 11.48 -31.53 -13.08
C LEU A 270 12.29 -30.88 -11.95
N GLN A 271 11.89 -29.70 -11.45
CA GLN A 271 12.56 -29.08 -10.30
C GLN A 271 12.31 -29.79 -8.97
N LEU A 272 11.24 -30.58 -8.87
CA LEU A 272 10.93 -31.32 -7.65
C LEU A 272 11.93 -32.45 -7.36
N SER A 273 12.73 -32.84 -8.37
CA SER A 273 13.81 -33.82 -8.20
C SER A 273 15.17 -33.11 -8.08
N PRO A 274 15.91 -33.29 -6.98
CA PRO A 274 17.20 -32.62 -6.76
C PRO A 274 18.21 -32.81 -7.90
N LYS A 275 18.31 -34.03 -8.45
CA LYS A 275 19.22 -34.36 -9.56
C LYS A 275 18.84 -33.65 -10.87
N LYS A 276 17.54 -33.58 -11.17
CA LYS A 276 17.04 -32.92 -12.38
C LYS A 276 17.13 -31.41 -12.25
N TYR A 277 16.86 -30.87 -11.07
CA TYR A 277 17.04 -29.46 -10.73
C TYR A 277 18.48 -28.98 -10.95
N GLU A 278 19.48 -29.71 -10.47
CA GLU A 278 20.90 -29.35 -10.66
C GLU A 278 21.28 -29.27 -12.13
N LYS A 279 20.85 -30.26 -12.93
CA LYS A 279 21.08 -30.29 -14.37
C LYS A 279 20.32 -29.19 -15.11
N LEU A 280 19.10 -28.87 -14.68
CA LEU A 280 18.32 -27.77 -15.24
C LEU A 280 19.01 -26.41 -14.97
N LYS A 281 19.56 -26.24 -13.77
CA LYS A 281 20.30 -25.04 -13.35
C LYS A 281 21.64 -24.92 -14.08
N GLU A 282 22.29 -26.03 -14.38
CA GLU A 282 23.52 -26.08 -15.19
C GLU A 282 23.25 -25.59 -16.62
N VAL A 283 22.17 -26.07 -17.25
CA VAL A 283 21.81 -25.69 -18.63
C VAL A 283 21.27 -24.26 -18.72
N LEU A 284 20.39 -23.86 -17.79
CA LEU A 284 19.71 -22.56 -17.84
C LEU A 284 20.51 -21.43 -17.17
N GLY A 285 21.60 -21.76 -16.46
CA GLY A 285 22.39 -20.80 -15.68
C GLY A 285 21.67 -20.21 -14.45
N GLN A 286 20.40 -20.57 -14.23
CA GLN A 286 19.56 -20.15 -13.11
C GLN A 286 18.48 -21.19 -12.81
N SER A 287 18.00 -21.23 -11.57
CA SER A 287 16.81 -22.00 -11.23
C SER A 287 15.56 -21.29 -11.75
N LEU A 288 14.59 -22.02 -12.29
CA LEU A 288 13.21 -21.50 -12.40
C LEU A 288 12.74 -21.18 -10.97
N LYS A 289 12.13 -20.01 -10.79
CA LYS A 289 11.69 -19.47 -9.50
C LYS A 289 10.18 -19.39 -9.47
#